data_AF-A0AAN6S9A3-F1
#
_entry.id   AF-A0AAN6S9A3-F1
#
_cell.length_a   1.000
_cell.length_b   1.000
_cell.length_c   1.000
_cell.angle_alpha   90.00
_cell.angle_beta   90.00
_cell.angle_gamma   90.00
#
_symmetry.space_group_name_H-M   'P 1'
#
loop_
_entity.id
_entity.type
_entity.pdbx_description
1 polymer ?
#
loop_
_entity_poly.entity_id
_entity_poly.type
_entity_poly.pdbx_seq_one_letter_code
_entity_poly.pdbx_strand_id
1 'polypeptide(L)'
;MAADNSGDDELAEYRRDPPPPLANPKNREEIGRMNEELRRWTPRNRDYFRSPDFLKLHQLPSISPLWGYDESYYRETIARELMFITQAAGRRLTPDEVTVYLHHASRWTVAESYDRPAAIATTLFMANRGWNEFTFPFYQPSFQRFDPHVFPSTSLPLLRGRIAAASWQGGRCGLYSGLGILAYHLFAPTYRSLLNNNNLQVLEMEPRLKSLKRDTREAFDRLAREG
;
A
#
# COMPACT_ATOMS: atom_id res chain seq x y z
N MET A 1 -14.86 -5.90 44.77
CA MET A 1 -14.52 -5.70 43.35
C MET A 1 -14.64 -4.22 43.05
N ALA A 2 -13.56 -3.47 43.29
CA ALA A 2 -13.49 -2.07 42.86
C ALA A 2 -13.16 -2.09 41.37
N ALA A 3 -14.03 -1.49 40.55
CA ALA A 3 -13.76 -1.31 39.14
C ALA A 3 -12.50 -0.46 39.00
N ASP A 4 -11.59 -0.92 38.15
CA ASP A 4 -10.39 -0.22 37.73
C ASP A 4 -10.77 1.04 36.92
N ASN A 5 -11.16 2.10 37.62
CA ASN A 5 -11.51 3.40 37.03
C ASN A 5 -10.27 4.20 36.57
N SER A 6 -9.06 3.69 36.83
CA SER A 6 -7.83 4.43 36.55
C SER A 6 -7.58 4.65 35.05
N GLY A 7 -7.95 3.67 34.22
CA GLY A 7 -7.79 3.75 32.76
C GLY A 7 -8.81 4.65 32.06
N ASP A 8 -10.03 4.79 32.59
CA ASP A 8 -11.07 5.64 31.98
C ASP A 8 -10.78 7.14 32.21
N ASP A 9 -10.19 7.49 33.35
CA ASP A 9 -9.73 8.86 33.64
C ASP A 9 -8.52 9.26 32.79
N GLU A 10 -7.60 8.33 32.50
CA GLU A 10 -6.44 8.57 31.61
C GLU A 10 -6.91 8.83 30.16
N LEU A 11 -7.93 8.11 29.69
CA LEU A 11 -8.51 8.31 28.36
C LEU A 11 -9.28 9.64 28.22
N ALA A 12 -9.69 10.28 29.32
CA ALA A 12 -10.43 11.53 29.29
C ALA A 12 -9.61 12.68 28.67
N GLU A 13 -8.28 12.69 28.87
CA GLU A 13 -7.40 13.68 28.25
C GLU A 13 -7.39 13.55 26.72
N TYR A 14 -7.34 12.32 26.21
CA TYR A 14 -7.29 12.02 24.78
C TYR A 14 -8.63 12.24 24.06
N ARG A 15 -9.72 12.51 24.79
CA ARG A 15 -11.06 12.83 24.26
C ARG A 15 -11.36 14.34 24.16
N ARG A 16 -10.45 15.22 24.60
CA ARG A 16 -10.72 16.68 24.68
C ARG A 16 -10.91 17.39 23.33
N ASP A 17 -10.31 16.90 22.24
CA ASP A 17 -10.50 17.42 20.87
C ASP A 17 -10.63 16.24 19.90
N PRO A 18 -11.80 15.57 19.88
CA PRO A 18 -11.98 14.35 19.13
C PRO A 18 -11.86 14.62 17.64
N PRO A 19 -11.33 13.67 16.87
CA PRO A 19 -11.32 13.75 15.43
C PRO A 19 -12.75 13.76 14.86
N PRO A 20 -12.96 14.34 13.67
CA PRO A 20 -14.21 14.18 12.94
C PRO A 20 -14.51 12.68 12.77
N PRO A 21 -15.75 12.25 13.05
CA PRO A 21 -16.10 10.84 13.02
C PRO A 21 -15.91 10.27 11.61
N LEU A 22 -15.53 9.00 11.54
CA LEU A 22 -15.71 8.26 10.29
C LEU A 22 -17.21 8.21 10.00
N ALA A 23 -17.59 8.62 8.79
CA ALA A 23 -18.96 8.57 8.29
C ALA A 23 -19.00 7.75 6.99
N ASN A 24 -20.17 7.20 6.66
CA ASN A 24 -20.44 6.62 5.35
C ASN A 24 -21.22 7.64 4.50
N PRO A 25 -20.53 8.59 3.82
CA PRO A 25 -21.21 9.69 3.16
C PRO A 25 -22.05 9.18 1.99
N LYS A 26 -23.34 9.56 1.97
CA LYS A 26 -24.33 9.12 0.97
C LYS A 26 -24.33 10.02 -0.26
N ASN A 27 -23.79 11.24 -0.15
CA ASN A 27 -23.75 12.22 -1.22
C ASN A 27 -22.47 13.06 -1.19
N ARG A 28 -22.22 13.81 -2.28
CA ARG A 28 -21.02 14.65 -2.45
C ARG A 28 -20.93 15.78 -1.42
N GLU A 29 -22.05 16.30 -0.94
CA GLU A 29 -22.09 17.37 0.05
C GLU A 29 -21.61 16.87 1.42
N GLU A 30 -21.99 15.66 1.81
CA GLU A 30 -21.49 14.99 3.03
C GLU A 30 -20.00 14.71 2.95
N ILE A 31 -19.49 14.25 1.81
CA ILE A 31 -18.05 14.11 1.58
C ILE A 31 -17.35 15.47 1.76
N GLY A 32 -17.92 16.54 1.19
CA GLY A 32 -17.39 17.90 1.31
C GLY A 32 -17.33 18.39 2.76
N ARG A 33 -18.40 18.17 3.53
CA ARG A 33 -18.46 18.55 4.95
C ARG A 33 -17.45 17.79 5.79
N MET A 34 -17.38 16.46 5.63
CA MET A 34 -16.41 15.62 6.34
C MET A 34 -14.96 16.03 6.03
N ASN A 35 -14.65 16.26 4.75
CA ASN A 35 -13.33 16.73 4.35
C ASN A 35 -13.00 18.11 4.91
N GLU A 36 -13.97 19.01 4.99
CA GLU A 36 -13.79 20.34 5.56
C GLU A 36 -13.54 20.28 7.07
N GLU A 37 -14.27 19.43 7.80
CA GLU A 37 -14.04 19.19 9.23
C GLU A 37 -12.64 18.63 9.48
N LEU A 38 -12.23 17.64 8.67
CA LEU A 38 -10.88 17.07 8.75
C LEU A 38 -9.81 18.12 8.42
N ARG A 39 -10.05 18.96 7.41
CA ARG A 39 -9.16 20.07 7.02
C ARG A 39 -9.02 21.12 8.13
N ARG A 40 -10.05 21.34 8.95
CA ARG A 40 -10.00 22.25 10.11
C ARG A 40 -9.39 21.61 11.34
N TRP A 41 -9.57 20.31 11.53
CA TRP A 41 -9.04 19.59 12.68
C TRP A 41 -7.54 19.27 12.55
N THR A 42 -7.09 18.90 11.35
CA THR A 42 -5.69 18.49 11.10
C THR A 42 -4.66 19.56 11.51
N PRO A 43 -4.78 20.85 11.14
CA PRO A 43 -3.81 21.87 11.53
C PRO A 43 -3.77 22.10 13.05
N ARG A 44 -4.91 21.99 13.74
CA ARG A 44 -5.00 22.11 15.21
C ARG A 44 -4.33 20.95 15.94
N ASN A 45 -4.20 19.82 15.27
CA ASN A 45 -3.62 18.57 15.79
C ASN A 45 -2.27 18.25 15.14
N ARG A 46 -1.64 19.22 14.47
CA ARG A 46 -0.40 19.00 13.70
C ARG A 46 0.73 18.43 14.54
N ASP A 47 0.87 18.89 15.78
CA ASP A 47 1.95 18.46 16.68
C ASP A 47 1.78 16.99 17.06
N TYR A 48 0.55 16.52 17.24
CA TYR A 48 0.25 15.11 17.46
C TYR A 48 0.68 14.25 16.26
N PHE A 49 0.41 14.68 15.02
CA PHE A 49 0.83 13.95 13.82
C PHE A 49 2.34 13.97 13.56
N ARG A 50 3.05 14.92 14.16
CA ARG A 50 4.52 15.01 14.09
C ARG A 50 5.21 14.36 15.28
N SER A 51 4.46 14.01 16.32
CA SER A 51 4.98 13.40 17.55
C SER A 51 5.62 12.02 17.38
N PRO A 52 5.26 11.17 16.39
CA PRO A 52 5.89 9.86 16.26
C PRO A 52 7.39 9.95 16.07
N ASP A 53 8.12 9.15 16.84
CA ASP A 53 9.57 9.02 16.70
C ASP A 53 9.89 8.13 15.49
N PHE A 54 10.00 8.75 14.31
CA PHE A 54 10.28 8.07 13.05
C PHE A 54 11.60 7.28 13.06
N LEU A 55 12.54 7.59 13.97
CA LEU A 55 13.80 6.85 14.08
C LEU A 55 13.60 5.45 14.68
N LYS A 56 12.56 5.27 15.50
CA LYS A 56 12.18 3.97 16.09
C LYS A 56 11.33 3.10 15.17
N LEU A 57 10.79 3.69 14.11
CA LEU A 57 9.99 2.97 13.12
C LEU A 57 10.87 2.26 12.10
N HIS A 58 10.30 1.31 11.37
CA HIS A 58 11.02 0.68 10.26
C HIS A 58 11.38 1.73 9.20
N GLN A 59 12.64 1.77 8.79
CA GLN A 59 13.13 2.76 7.85
C GLN A 59 13.02 2.25 6.41
N LEU A 60 12.78 3.17 5.48
CA LEU A 60 12.83 2.84 4.07
C LEU A 60 14.24 2.41 3.66
N PRO A 61 14.37 1.42 2.76
CA PRO A 61 15.63 1.12 2.10
C PRO A 61 16.23 2.35 1.41
N SER A 62 17.55 2.50 1.43
CA SER A 62 18.23 3.65 0.81
C SER A 62 17.99 3.76 -0.71
N ILE A 63 17.60 2.65 -1.35
CA ILE A 63 17.29 2.57 -2.79
C ILE A 63 15.84 2.93 -3.11
N SER A 64 14.96 3.03 -2.10
CA SER A 64 13.53 3.29 -2.30
C SER A 64 13.19 4.55 -3.11
N PRO A 65 13.95 5.67 -2.99
CA PRO A 65 13.70 6.86 -3.79
C PRO A 65 13.82 6.64 -5.30
N LEU A 66 14.61 5.65 -5.75
CA LEU A 66 14.77 5.33 -7.17
C LEU A 66 13.45 4.91 -7.84
N TRP A 67 12.53 4.37 -7.05
CA TRP A 67 11.22 3.92 -7.49
C TRP A 67 10.11 4.79 -6.91
N GLY A 68 10.39 6.02 -6.47
CA GLY A 68 9.38 6.99 -6.02
C GLY A 68 8.85 6.77 -4.60
N TYR A 69 9.54 5.98 -3.77
CA TYR A 69 9.28 5.90 -2.33
C TYR A 69 10.34 6.75 -1.61
N ASP A 70 10.04 8.03 -1.42
CA ASP A 70 10.89 8.94 -0.66
C ASP A 70 10.48 9.04 0.82
N GLU A 71 11.34 9.65 1.62
CA GLU A 71 11.11 9.84 3.05
C GLU A 71 9.89 10.73 3.34
N SER A 72 9.58 11.70 2.46
CA SER A 72 8.39 12.55 2.60
C SER A 72 7.10 11.76 2.40
N TYR A 73 7.04 10.92 1.37
CA TYR A 73 5.94 10.04 1.06
C TYR A 73 5.71 9.02 2.17
N TYR A 74 6.80 8.48 2.72
CA TYR A 74 6.74 7.60 3.88
C TYR A 74 6.13 8.29 5.10
N ARG A 75 6.63 9.48 5.46
CA ARG A 75 6.10 10.25 6.59
C ARG A 75 4.64 10.65 6.40
N GLU A 76 4.27 11.04 5.18
CA GLU A 76 2.90 11.38 4.85
C GLU A 76 1.97 10.16 4.98
N THR A 77 2.41 9.01 4.47
CA THR A 77 1.66 7.74 4.58
C THR A 77 1.45 7.37 6.05
N ILE A 78 2.50 7.42 6.87
CA ILE A 78 2.40 7.13 8.31
C ILE A 78 1.49 8.12 9.05
N ALA A 79 1.59 9.42 8.74
CA ALA A 79 0.72 10.43 9.33
C ALA A 79 -0.76 10.22 8.92
N ARG A 80 -1.00 9.80 7.68
CA ARG A 80 -2.34 9.50 7.16
C ARG A 80 -2.93 8.27 7.84
N GLU A 81 -2.14 7.21 8.04
CA GLU A 81 -2.56 6.03 8.81
C GLU A 81 -2.90 6.41 10.26
N LEU A 82 -2.05 7.22 10.91
CA LEU A 82 -2.32 7.73 12.26
C LEU A 82 -3.64 8.52 12.31
N MET A 83 -3.88 9.38 11.31
CA MET A 83 -5.10 10.17 11.20
C MET A 83 -6.32 9.27 11.05
N PHE A 84 -6.26 8.29 10.14
CA PHE A 84 -7.34 7.34 9.91
C PHE A 84 -7.69 6.54 11.16
N ILE A 85 -6.70 5.94 11.83
CA ILE A 85 -6.95 5.15 13.04
C ILE A 85 -7.45 6.01 14.20
N THR A 86 -6.99 7.26 14.29
CA THR A 86 -7.46 8.24 15.28
C THR A 86 -8.94 8.55 15.03
N GLN A 87 -9.33 8.83 13.77
CA GLN A 87 -10.74 9.00 13.37
C GLN A 87 -11.58 7.76 13.68
N ALA A 88 -11.05 6.57 13.39
CA ALA A 88 -11.72 5.31 13.69
C ALA A 88 -11.93 5.10 15.18
N ALA A 89 -10.96 5.47 16.02
CA ALA A 89 -11.09 5.40 17.47
C ALA A 89 -12.03 6.47 18.05
N GLY A 90 -12.29 7.57 17.32
CA GLY A 90 -13.07 8.71 17.79
C GLY A 90 -12.39 9.50 18.92
N ARG A 91 -11.10 9.26 19.16
CA ARG A 91 -10.28 9.94 20.17
C ARG A 91 -8.82 9.91 19.74
N ARG A 92 -7.98 10.75 20.36
CA ARG A 92 -6.52 10.61 20.21
C ARG A 92 -6.07 9.26 20.79
N LEU A 93 -5.03 8.69 20.20
CA LEU A 93 -4.42 7.46 20.68
C LEU A 93 -3.47 7.77 21.84
N THR A 94 -3.33 6.81 22.76
CA THR A 94 -2.31 6.89 23.80
C THR A 94 -0.92 6.69 23.18
N PRO A 95 0.17 7.18 23.80
CA PRO A 95 1.53 7.01 23.28
C PRO A 95 1.92 5.55 23.00
N ASP A 96 1.44 4.63 23.84
CA ASP A 96 1.64 3.19 23.66
C ASP A 96 0.87 2.65 22.45
N GLU A 97 -0.40 3.04 22.28
CA GLU A 97 -1.21 2.68 21.12
C GLU A 97 -0.58 3.20 19.83
N VAL A 98 -0.11 4.46 19.82
CA VAL A 98 0.60 5.07 18.67
C VAL A 98 1.86 4.27 18.34
N THR A 99 2.70 3.98 19.34
CA THR A 99 3.98 3.31 19.13
C THR A 99 3.79 1.94 18.51
N VAL A 100 2.89 1.12 19.09
CA VAL A 100 2.64 -0.23 18.58
C VAL A 100 2.00 -0.15 17.19
N TYR A 101 0.94 0.65 17.01
CA TYR A 101 0.24 0.74 15.74
C TYR A 101 1.16 1.22 14.61
N LEU A 102 1.95 2.27 14.84
CA LEU A 102 2.86 2.80 13.83
C LEU A 102 4.05 1.88 13.53
N HIS A 103 4.49 1.07 14.50
CA HIS A 103 5.47 0.02 14.23
C HIS A 103 4.94 -0.97 13.16
N HIS A 104 3.67 -1.32 13.23
CA HIS A 104 3.03 -2.17 12.22
C HIS A 104 2.79 -1.47 10.88
N ALA A 105 2.32 -0.21 10.92
CA ALA A 105 2.12 0.58 9.72
C ALA A 105 3.44 0.82 8.97
N SER A 106 4.52 1.13 9.68
CA SER A 106 5.85 1.32 9.07
C SER A 106 6.39 0.07 8.40
N ARG A 107 6.27 -1.10 9.04
CA ARG A 107 6.64 -2.38 8.44
C ARG A 107 5.88 -2.63 7.14
N TRP A 108 4.60 -2.28 7.12
CA TRP A 108 3.76 -2.40 5.92
C TRP A 108 4.23 -1.49 4.80
N THR A 109 4.41 -0.19 5.06
CA THR A 109 4.85 0.78 4.04
C THR A 109 6.23 0.43 3.48
N VAL A 110 7.13 -0.07 4.33
CA VAL A 110 8.44 -0.57 3.90
C VAL A 110 8.29 -1.78 2.97
N ALA A 111 7.42 -2.73 3.30
CA ALA A 111 7.13 -3.86 2.43
C ALA A 111 6.56 -3.41 1.08
N GLU A 112 5.67 -2.41 1.07
CA GLU A 112 5.11 -1.83 -0.16
C GLU A 112 6.19 -1.19 -1.04
N SER A 113 7.26 -0.62 -0.46
CA SER A 113 8.36 -0.06 -1.25
C SER A 113 9.09 -1.08 -2.13
N TYR A 114 8.97 -2.38 -1.81
CA TYR A 114 9.54 -3.47 -2.60
C TYR A 114 8.66 -3.92 -3.77
N ASP A 115 7.44 -3.42 -3.88
CA ASP A 115 6.49 -3.85 -4.91
C ASP A 115 6.98 -3.55 -6.33
N ARG A 116 7.44 -2.32 -6.56
CA ARG A 116 7.97 -1.88 -7.86
C ARG A 116 9.22 -2.67 -8.28
N PRO A 117 10.28 -2.79 -7.45
CA PRO A 117 11.44 -3.58 -7.83
C PRO A 117 11.10 -5.07 -7.99
N ALA A 118 10.16 -5.63 -7.22
CA ALA A 118 9.70 -7.00 -7.41
C ALA A 118 8.98 -7.21 -8.75
N ALA A 119 8.14 -6.26 -9.17
CA ALA A 119 7.48 -6.30 -10.49
C ALA A 119 8.50 -6.19 -11.64
N ILE A 120 9.49 -5.31 -11.51
CA ILE A 120 10.59 -5.19 -12.48
C ILE A 120 11.40 -6.49 -12.55
N ALA A 121 11.81 -7.05 -11.41
CA ALA A 121 12.58 -8.28 -11.35
C ALA A 121 11.81 -9.46 -11.97
N THR A 122 10.51 -9.57 -11.69
CA THR A 122 9.64 -10.60 -12.28
C THR A 122 9.55 -10.44 -13.80
N THR A 123 9.38 -9.20 -14.27
CA THR A 123 9.33 -8.89 -15.70
C THR A 123 10.64 -9.26 -16.40
N LEU A 124 11.78 -8.86 -15.84
CA LEU A 124 13.10 -9.18 -16.38
C LEU A 124 13.36 -10.68 -16.39
N PHE A 125 12.97 -11.38 -15.33
CA PHE A 125 13.07 -12.83 -15.25
C PHE A 125 12.26 -13.52 -16.36
N MET A 126 11.01 -13.11 -16.57
CA MET A 126 10.15 -13.67 -17.62
C MET A 126 10.65 -13.32 -19.03
N ALA A 127 11.13 -12.09 -19.24
CA ALA A 127 11.66 -11.67 -20.54
C ALA A 127 12.98 -12.36 -20.90
N ASN A 128 13.84 -12.60 -19.91
CA ASN A 128 15.11 -13.30 -20.12
C ASN A 128 14.89 -14.80 -20.41
N ARG A 129 13.83 -15.40 -19.85
CA ARG A 129 13.44 -16.78 -20.14
C ARG A 129 12.98 -16.93 -21.60
N GLY A 130 13.86 -17.45 -22.45
CA GLY A 130 13.60 -17.64 -23.88
C GLY A 130 14.04 -16.46 -24.76
N TRP A 131 14.92 -15.58 -24.25
CA TRP A 131 15.45 -14.43 -24.99
C TRP A 131 16.11 -14.84 -26.33
N ASN A 132 16.95 -15.86 -26.29
CA ASN A 132 17.69 -16.37 -27.45
C ASN A 132 16.78 -17.10 -28.45
N GLU A 133 15.64 -17.62 -27.99
CA GLU A 133 14.72 -18.42 -28.80
C GLU A 133 13.57 -17.60 -29.37
N PHE A 134 13.51 -16.29 -29.07
CA PHE A 134 12.38 -15.44 -29.43
C PHE A 134 11.01 -16.04 -29.02
N THR A 135 10.95 -16.77 -27.89
CA THR A 135 9.72 -17.37 -27.32
C THR A 135 8.74 -16.35 -26.75
N PHE A 136 7.62 -16.10 -27.38
CA PHE A 136 6.61 -15.16 -26.89
C PHE A 136 5.71 -15.83 -25.83
N PRO A 137 5.00 -15.05 -25.01
CA PRO A 137 3.97 -15.61 -24.16
C PRO A 137 2.93 -16.34 -25.02
N PHE A 138 2.68 -17.61 -24.71
CA PHE A 138 1.73 -18.48 -25.43
C PHE A 138 2.04 -18.76 -26.91
N TYR A 139 3.21 -18.34 -27.42
CA TYR A 139 3.62 -18.60 -28.79
C TYR A 139 5.13 -18.90 -28.88
N GLN A 140 5.44 -20.09 -29.35
CA GLN A 140 6.82 -20.52 -29.63
C GLN A 140 7.03 -20.52 -31.15
N PRO A 141 7.84 -19.62 -31.70
CA PRO A 141 8.14 -19.64 -33.13
C PRO A 141 8.95 -20.91 -33.47
N SER A 142 8.49 -21.67 -34.47
CA SER A 142 9.31 -22.75 -35.03
C SER A 142 10.44 -22.14 -35.86
N PHE A 143 11.70 -22.44 -35.54
CA PHE A 143 12.88 -21.91 -36.27
C PHE A 143 12.86 -22.20 -37.78
N GLN A 144 12.12 -23.21 -38.23
CA GLN A 144 11.95 -23.49 -39.67
C GLN A 144 11.17 -22.40 -40.43
N ARG A 145 10.37 -21.58 -39.73
CA ARG A 145 9.47 -20.59 -40.34
C ARG A 145 9.69 -19.16 -39.83
N PHE A 146 10.53 -19.00 -38.81
CA PHE A 146 10.77 -17.73 -38.16
C PHE A 146 12.13 -17.18 -38.54
N ASP A 147 12.15 -16.01 -39.18
CA ASP A 147 13.36 -15.24 -39.47
C ASP A 147 13.40 -14.01 -38.55
N PRO A 148 14.35 -13.93 -37.58
CA PRO A 148 14.50 -12.79 -36.70
C PRO A 148 14.78 -11.46 -37.43
N HIS A 149 15.26 -11.51 -38.67
CA HIS A 149 15.61 -10.34 -39.47
C HIS A 149 14.47 -9.82 -40.33
N VAL A 150 13.25 -10.35 -40.18
CA VAL A 150 12.06 -9.90 -40.90
C VAL A 150 10.89 -9.74 -39.93
N PHE A 151 10.30 -8.54 -39.89
CA PHE A 151 9.19 -8.20 -38.99
C PHE A 151 8.01 -7.62 -39.78
N PRO A 152 6.74 -7.92 -39.43
CA PRO A 152 6.27 -8.91 -38.44
C PRO A 152 6.18 -10.34 -39.01
N SER A 153 6.30 -10.53 -40.32
CA SER A 153 6.35 -11.88 -40.93
C SER A 153 7.08 -11.85 -42.27
N THR A 154 7.52 -13.01 -42.74
CA THR A 154 8.10 -13.18 -44.08
C THR A 154 7.11 -12.88 -45.21
N SER A 155 5.80 -13.07 -44.95
CA SER A 155 4.73 -12.77 -45.91
C SER A 155 4.40 -11.28 -46.02
N LEU A 156 4.62 -10.50 -44.96
CA LEU A 156 4.35 -9.06 -44.90
C LEU A 156 5.52 -8.33 -44.22
N PRO A 157 6.69 -8.23 -44.88
CA PRO A 157 7.89 -7.63 -44.28
C PRO A 157 7.78 -6.11 -44.23
N LEU A 158 7.48 -5.55 -43.06
CA LEU A 158 7.50 -4.10 -42.80
C LEU A 158 8.92 -3.59 -42.50
N LEU A 159 9.70 -4.36 -41.73
CA LEU A 159 11.06 -4.02 -41.32
C LEU A 159 12.01 -5.18 -41.62
N ARG A 160 13.29 -4.87 -41.90
CA ARG A 160 14.33 -5.86 -42.20
C ARG A 160 15.64 -5.62 -41.44
N GLY A 161 16.45 -6.68 -41.31
CA GLY A 161 17.80 -6.64 -40.77
C GLY A 161 17.84 -6.48 -39.25
N ARG A 162 18.76 -5.66 -38.75
CA ARG A 162 18.97 -5.46 -37.30
C ARG A 162 17.80 -4.76 -36.63
N ILE A 163 17.12 -3.86 -37.36
CA ILE A 163 15.94 -3.14 -36.85
C ILE A 163 14.79 -4.12 -36.64
N ALA A 164 14.58 -5.08 -37.54
CA ALA A 164 13.55 -6.12 -37.38
C ALA A 164 13.80 -6.98 -36.13
N ALA A 165 15.04 -7.42 -35.91
CA ALA A 165 15.41 -8.18 -34.72
C ALA A 165 15.18 -7.37 -33.43
N ALA A 166 15.53 -6.07 -33.45
CA ALA A 166 15.27 -5.17 -32.33
C ALA A 166 13.77 -4.95 -32.10
N SER A 167 12.96 -4.85 -33.16
CA SER A 167 11.50 -4.73 -33.07
C SER A 167 10.86 -5.98 -32.46
N TRP A 168 11.34 -7.17 -32.84
CA TRP A 168 10.90 -8.41 -32.20
C TRP A 168 11.21 -8.41 -30.70
N GLN A 169 12.44 -8.08 -30.30
CA GLN A 169 12.82 -8.00 -28.88
C GLN A 169 12.05 -6.90 -28.14
N GLY A 170 11.81 -5.75 -28.77
CA GLY A 170 10.99 -4.68 -28.21
C GLY A 170 9.54 -5.11 -27.96
N GLY A 171 8.92 -5.78 -28.93
CA GLY A 171 7.57 -6.35 -28.78
C GLY A 171 7.50 -7.40 -27.66
N ARG A 172 8.54 -8.24 -27.54
CA ARG A 172 8.68 -9.21 -26.44
C ARG A 172 8.75 -8.51 -25.07
N CYS A 173 9.65 -7.54 -24.93
CA CYS A 173 9.78 -6.76 -23.70
C CYS A 173 8.44 -6.11 -23.33
N GLY A 174 7.72 -5.54 -24.29
CA GLY A 174 6.39 -4.97 -24.06
C GLY A 174 5.37 -6.00 -23.55
N LEU A 175 5.27 -7.15 -24.21
CA LEU A 175 4.35 -8.22 -23.82
C LEU A 175 4.69 -8.81 -22.45
N TYR A 176 5.95 -9.10 -22.17
CA TYR A 176 6.38 -9.61 -20.87
C TYR A 176 6.25 -8.56 -19.76
N SER A 177 6.40 -7.28 -20.07
CA SER A 177 6.11 -6.20 -19.10
C SER A 177 4.63 -6.16 -18.74
N GLY A 178 3.74 -6.26 -19.74
CA GLY A 178 2.30 -6.34 -19.49
C GLY A 178 1.93 -7.55 -18.63
N LEU A 179 2.49 -8.73 -18.93
CA LEU A 179 2.26 -9.94 -18.13
C LEU A 179 2.90 -9.89 -16.74
N GLY A 180 4.08 -9.29 -16.60
CA GLY A 180 4.73 -9.11 -15.31
C GLY A 180 3.92 -8.19 -14.40
N ILE A 181 3.40 -7.08 -14.94
CA ILE A 181 2.46 -6.19 -14.24
C ILE A 181 1.18 -6.93 -13.86
N LEU A 182 0.59 -7.70 -14.80
CA LEU A 182 -0.61 -8.50 -14.52
C LEU A 182 -0.37 -9.53 -13.42
N ALA A 183 0.72 -10.30 -13.51
CA ALA A 183 1.10 -11.29 -12.51
C ALA A 183 1.31 -10.62 -11.15
N TYR A 184 2.03 -9.51 -11.11
CA TYR A 184 2.20 -8.72 -9.90
C TYR A 184 0.84 -8.31 -9.31
N HIS A 185 -0.10 -7.77 -10.10
CA HIS A 185 -1.42 -7.41 -9.58
C HIS A 185 -2.28 -8.60 -9.14
N LEU A 186 -2.05 -9.80 -9.68
CA LEU A 186 -2.73 -11.02 -9.24
C LEU A 186 -2.17 -11.56 -7.92
N PHE A 187 -0.86 -11.48 -7.71
CA PHE A 187 -0.20 -12.07 -6.54
C PHE A 187 0.07 -11.08 -5.40
N ALA A 188 0.25 -9.79 -5.70
CA ALA A 188 0.50 -8.76 -4.70
C ALA A 188 -0.63 -8.66 -3.66
N PRO A 189 -1.93 -8.74 -4.00
CA PRO A 189 -3.00 -8.75 -3.00
C PRO A 189 -2.89 -9.91 -2.01
N THR A 190 -2.45 -11.09 -2.44
CA THR A 190 -2.26 -12.25 -1.57
C THR A 190 -1.08 -12.06 -0.62
N TYR A 191 0.06 -11.60 -1.14
CA TYR A 191 1.23 -11.26 -0.32
C TYR A 191 0.90 -10.14 0.70
N ARG A 192 0.20 -9.11 0.24
CA ARG A 192 -0.36 -8.02 1.04
C ARG A 192 -1.32 -8.56 2.10
N SER A 193 -2.23 -9.46 1.76
CA SER A 193 -3.14 -10.06 2.73
C SER A 193 -2.39 -10.84 3.81
N LEU A 194 -1.33 -11.58 3.47
CA LEU A 194 -0.50 -12.28 4.47
C LEU A 194 0.20 -11.31 5.43
N LEU A 195 0.75 -10.22 4.91
CA LEU A 195 1.37 -9.18 5.73
C LEU A 195 0.35 -8.39 6.55
N ASN A 196 -0.85 -8.13 6.01
CA ASN A 196 -1.90 -7.35 6.66
C ASN A 196 -2.67 -8.16 7.70
N ASN A 197 -2.89 -9.45 7.47
CA ASN A 197 -3.47 -10.37 8.45
C ASN A 197 -2.61 -10.43 9.71
N ASN A 198 -1.27 -10.34 9.58
CA ASN A 198 -0.41 -10.18 10.75
C ASN A 198 -0.68 -8.87 11.50
N ASN A 199 -1.01 -7.76 10.82
CA ASN A 199 -1.29 -6.48 11.49
C ASN A 199 -2.66 -6.48 12.18
N LEU A 200 -3.70 -7.05 11.55
CA LEU A 200 -5.02 -7.23 12.19
C LEU A 200 -4.95 -8.25 13.34
N GLN A 201 -4.24 -9.36 13.17
CA GLN A 201 -4.02 -10.33 14.25
C GLN A 201 -3.23 -9.72 15.40
N VAL A 202 -2.27 -8.83 15.14
CA VAL A 202 -1.57 -8.09 16.20
C VAL A 202 -2.54 -7.19 16.96
N LEU A 203 -3.45 -6.48 16.28
CA LEU A 203 -4.51 -5.74 16.99
C LEU A 203 -5.38 -6.66 17.86
N GLU A 204 -5.50 -7.94 17.48
CA GLU A 204 -6.23 -8.93 18.26
C GLU A 204 -5.44 -9.53 19.42
N MET A 205 -4.12 -9.67 19.27
CA MET A 205 -3.22 -10.34 20.22
C MET A 205 -2.58 -9.37 21.23
N GLU A 206 -2.43 -8.09 20.89
CA GLU A 206 -1.74 -7.10 21.73
C GLU A 206 -2.65 -6.55 22.85
N PRO A 207 -2.35 -6.83 24.14
CA PRO A 207 -3.17 -6.35 25.25
C PRO A 207 -3.24 -4.82 25.33
N ARG A 208 -2.19 -4.14 24.88
CA ARG A 208 -2.07 -2.67 24.87
C ARG A 208 -3.05 -2.00 23.92
N LEU A 209 -3.55 -2.72 22.92
CA LEU A 209 -4.46 -2.19 21.91
C LEU A 209 -5.93 -2.53 22.20
N LYS A 210 -6.23 -3.05 23.39
CA LYS A 210 -7.59 -3.50 23.76
C LYS A 210 -8.63 -2.38 23.70
N SER A 211 -8.30 -1.20 24.24
CA SER A 211 -9.13 0.01 24.18
C SER A 211 -9.34 0.45 22.74
N LEU A 212 -8.25 0.57 21.97
CA LEU A 212 -8.31 0.91 20.56
C LEU A 212 -9.20 -0.04 19.76
N LYS A 213 -9.06 -1.36 19.97
CA LYS A 213 -9.85 -2.40 19.31
C LYS A 213 -11.34 -2.25 19.61
N ARG A 214 -11.71 -2.00 20.86
CA ARG A 214 -13.11 -1.76 21.25
C ARG A 214 -13.65 -0.52 20.53
N ASP A 215 -12.94 0.60 20.64
CA ASP A 215 -13.41 1.90 20.16
C ASP A 215 -13.57 1.89 18.61
N THR A 216 -12.59 1.30 17.91
CA THR A 216 -12.65 1.12 16.44
C THR A 216 -13.76 0.17 15.99
N ARG A 217 -13.96 -0.95 16.69
CA ARG A 217 -15.05 -1.88 16.40
C ARG A 217 -16.41 -1.21 16.56
N GLU A 218 -16.60 -0.44 17.62
CA GLU A 218 -17.83 0.33 17.84
C GLU A 218 -18.08 1.37 16.73
N ALA A 219 -17.02 2.00 16.21
CA ALA A 219 -17.13 2.89 15.07
C ALA A 219 -17.55 2.15 13.78
N PHE A 220 -16.95 1.01 13.48
CA PHE A 220 -17.34 0.20 12.32
C PHE A 220 -18.76 -0.39 12.43
N ASP A 221 -19.15 -0.87 13.61
CA ASP A 221 -20.51 -1.37 13.87
C ASP A 221 -21.56 -0.25 13.75
N ARG A 222 -21.19 0.99 14.03
CA ARG A 222 -22.03 2.16 13.77
C ARG A 222 -22.16 2.45 12.28
N LEU A 223 -21.04 2.49 11.55
CA LEU A 223 -21.04 2.69 10.10
C LEU A 223 -21.87 1.62 9.36
N ALA A 224 -21.78 0.36 9.79
CA ALA A 224 -22.54 -0.74 9.23
C ALA A 224 -24.06 -0.64 9.49
N ARG A 225 -24.48 0.08 10.54
CA ARG A 225 -25.89 0.35 10.83
C ARG A 225 -26.43 1.56 10.08
N GLU A 226 -25.57 2.49 9.71
CA GLU A 226 -25.93 3.75 9.04
C GLU A 226 -25.92 3.66 7.50
N GLY A 227 -25.16 2.71 6.95
CA GLY A 227 -25.08 2.38 5.52
C GLY A 227 -26.28 1.59 5.04
#